data_AF-A0A965WNN0-F1
#
_entry.id   AF-A0A965WNN0-F1
#
_cell.length_a   1.000
_cell.length_b   1.000
_cell.length_c   1.000
_cell.angle_alpha   90.00
_cell.angle_beta   90.00
_cell.angle_gamma   90.00
#
_symmetry.space_group_name_H-M   'P 1'
#
loop_
_entity.id
_entity.type
_entity.pdbx_description
1 polymer ?
#
loop_
_entity_poly.entity_id
_entity_poly.type
_entity_poly.pdbx_seq_one_letter_code
_entity_poly.pdbx_strand_id
1 'polypeptide(L)'
;LEKNVDKKYYYNDKPLFSRISDAVVKKNTLYQWRRKYVRENKNSVCPTLTANMGMGGHNVPIIIDDYGIRKITPRECANFQGFPADYRLPKIADSALYKQFGNSVVVSVVNRIAENIKVVLENEDI
;
A
#
# COMPACT_ATOMS: atom_id res chain seq x y z
N LEU A 1 5.58 -8.12 -5.71
CA LEU A 1 4.13 -7.94 -5.97
C LEU A 1 3.48 -9.32 -5.98
N GLU A 2 2.19 -9.40 -5.65
CA GLU A 2 1.47 -10.67 -5.71
C GLU A 2 1.37 -11.16 -7.17
N LYS A 3 1.59 -12.45 -7.40
CA LYS A 3 1.53 -13.05 -8.75
C LYS A 3 0.09 -13.27 -9.22
N ASN A 4 -0.79 -13.68 -8.31
CA ASN A 4 -2.18 -14.01 -8.60
C ASN A 4 -3.10 -12.99 -7.93
N VAL A 5 -3.44 -11.94 -8.66
CA VAL A 5 -4.29 -10.85 -8.15
C VAL A 5 -5.70 -10.98 -8.69
N ASP A 6 -6.69 -10.86 -7.81
CA ASP A 6 -8.10 -10.89 -8.16
C ASP A 6 -8.48 -9.76 -9.13
N LYS A 7 -9.30 -10.08 -10.14
CA LYS A 7 -9.84 -9.14 -11.14
C LYS A 7 -10.48 -7.90 -10.51
N LYS A 8 -11.04 -8.01 -9.30
CA LYS A 8 -11.65 -6.87 -8.57
C LYS A 8 -10.69 -5.69 -8.34
N TYR A 9 -9.38 -5.93 -8.32
CA TYR A 9 -8.36 -4.89 -8.11
C TYR A 9 -7.99 -4.14 -9.40
N TYR A 10 -8.30 -4.70 -10.56
CA TYR A 10 -7.98 -4.11 -11.85
C TYR A 10 -8.96 -3.00 -12.23
N TYR A 11 -8.47 -2.06 -13.02
CA TYR A 11 -9.23 -0.94 -13.56
C TYR A 11 -9.69 -1.17 -15.00
N ASN A 12 -9.22 -2.21 -15.70
CA ASN A 12 -9.42 -2.44 -17.12
C ASN A 12 -10.86 -2.19 -17.61
N ASP A 13 -11.87 -2.65 -16.87
CA ASP A 13 -13.29 -2.51 -17.22
C ASP A 13 -14.01 -1.39 -16.43
N LYS A 14 -13.27 -0.50 -15.77
CA LYS A 14 -13.83 0.53 -14.88
C LYS A 14 -13.75 1.92 -15.51
N PRO A 15 -14.71 2.83 -15.21
CA PRO A 15 -14.74 4.18 -15.78
C PRO A 15 -13.46 5.01 -15.55
N LEU A 16 -12.69 4.70 -14.50
CA LEU A 16 -11.45 5.41 -14.22
C LEU A 16 -10.33 5.06 -15.22
N PHE A 17 -10.39 3.91 -15.90
CA PHE A 17 -9.33 3.42 -16.78
C PHE A 17 -8.93 4.43 -17.85
N SER A 18 -9.92 5.00 -18.55
CA SER A 18 -9.70 5.98 -19.63
C SER A 18 -9.04 7.27 -19.14
N ARG A 19 -9.04 7.54 -17.83
CA ARG A 19 -8.39 8.73 -17.23
C ARG A 19 -6.99 8.45 -16.72
N ILE A 20 -6.60 7.19 -16.62
CA ILE A 20 -5.31 6.78 -16.02
C ILE A 20 -4.41 6.03 -17.00
N SER A 21 -4.96 5.47 -18.09
CA SER A 21 -4.25 4.66 -19.07
C SER A 21 -3.01 5.36 -19.64
N ASP A 22 -3.14 6.65 -19.95
CA ASP A 22 -2.09 7.40 -20.64
C ASP A 22 -0.95 7.81 -19.69
N ALA A 23 -1.23 7.84 -18.37
CA ALA A 23 -0.26 8.25 -17.35
C ALA A 23 0.43 7.07 -16.66
N VAL A 24 -0.25 5.93 -16.52
CA VAL A 24 0.26 4.74 -15.83
C VAL A 24 0.91 3.80 -16.83
N VAL A 25 2.14 4.13 -17.23
CA VAL A 25 2.84 3.43 -18.33
C VAL A 25 4.10 2.68 -17.89
N LYS A 26 4.71 3.05 -16.76
CA LYS A 26 5.97 2.44 -16.29
C LYS A 26 5.68 1.31 -15.30
N LYS A 27 6.25 0.13 -15.57
CA LYS A 27 6.33 -0.96 -14.59
C LYS A 27 7.22 -0.53 -13.41
N ASN A 28 7.07 -1.20 -12.27
CA ASN A 28 7.83 -0.93 -11.03
C ASN A 28 7.72 0.51 -10.51
N THR A 29 6.65 1.22 -10.89
CA THR A 29 6.39 2.60 -10.47
C THR A 29 5.01 2.67 -9.85
N LEU A 30 4.89 3.33 -8.70
CA LEU A 30 3.62 3.59 -8.06
C LEU A 30 3.07 4.95 -8.48
N TYR A 31 1.77 4.99 -8.69
CA TYR A 31 1.02 6.16 -9.11
C TYR A 31 -0.08 6.48 -8.10
N GLN A 32 -0.51 7.74 -8.05
CA GLN A 32 -1.62 8.18 -7.21
C GLN A 32 -2.65 8.94 -8.03
N TRP A 33 -3.92 8.55 -7.91
CA TRP A 33 -5.01 9.35 -8.44
C TRP A 33 -5.22 10.59 -7.58
N ARG A 34 -5.28 11.77 -8.22
CA ARG A 34 -5.44 13.07 -7.58
C ARG A 34 -6.60 13.83 -8.20
N ARG A 35 -7.84 13.41 -7.94
CA ARG A 35 -9.15 13.99 -8.35
C ARG A 35 -9.35 14.22 -9.87
N LYS A 36 -8.39 14.84 -10.54
CA LYS A 36 -8.35 15.21 -11.95
C LYS A 36 -7.16 14.62 -12.71
N TYR A 37 -6.06 14.27 -12.03
CA TYR A 37 -4.83 13.80 -12.70
C TYR A 37 -4.18 12.64 -11.95
N VAL A 38 -3.26 11.94 -12.63
CA VAL A 38 -2.41 10.89 -12.04
C VAL A 38 -1.04 11.48 -11.70
N ARG A 39 -0.55 11.19 -10.50
CA ARG A 39 0.80 11.55 -10.07
C ARG A 39 1.69 10.33 -10.07
N GLU A 40 2.74 10.33 -10.86
CA GLU A 40 3.84 9.37 -10.78
C GLU A 40 4.65 9.61 -9.50
N ASN A 41 4.93 8.54 -8.74
CA ASN A 41 5.83 8.64 -7.60
C ASN A 41 7.29 8.52 -8.06
N LYS A 42 8.13 9.45 -7.61
CA LYS A 42 9.55 9.49 -7.98
C LYS A 42 10.36 8.45 -7.20
N ASN A 43 11.57 8.15 -7.67
CA ASN A 43 12.57 7.34 -6.97
C ASN A 43 12.12 5.91 -6.62
N SER A 44 11.15 5.35 -7.35
CA SER A 44 10.67 3.98 -7.17
C SER A 44 10.22 3.65 -5.74
N VAL A 45 9.79 4.66 -4.97
CA VAL A 45 9.26 4.47 -3.62
C VAL A 45 7.75 4.31 -3.62
N CYS A 46 7.20 3.75 -2.54
CA CYS A 46 5.77 3.80 -2.28
C CYS A 46 5.38 5.15 -1.69
N PRO A 47 4.27 5.78 -2.13
CA PRO A 47 3.74 6.93 -1.41
C PRO A 47 3.25 6.50 -0.03
N THR A 48 3.11 7.46 0.88
CA THR A 48 2.53 7.21 2.20
C THR A 48 1.15 6.56 2.06
N LEU A 49 1.01 5.37 2.64
CA LEU A 49 -0.27 4.69 2.78
C LEU A 49 -1.10 5.45 3.82
N THR A 50 -2.38 5.70 3.54
CA THR A 50 -3.25 6.51 4.42
C THR A 50 -4.57 5.82 4.68
N ALA A 51 -5.20 6.14 5.82
CA ALA A 51 -6.53 5.62 6.19
C ALA A 51 -7.60 5.83 5.11
N ASN A 52 -7.47 6.92 4.34
CA ASN A 52 -8.41 7.33 3.30
C ASN A 52 -8.47 6.35 2.11
N MET A 53 -7.49 5.43 2.00
CA MET A 53 -7.54 4.31 1.05
C MET A 53 -8.78 3.43 1.25
N GLY A 54 -9.30 3.35 2.49
CA GLY A 54 -10.52 2.62 2.81
C GLY A 54 -11.83 3.39 2.62
N MET A 55 -11.77 4.68 2.27
CA MET A 55 -12.93 5.59 2.27
C MET A 55 -13.45 5.93 0.87
N GLY A 56 -13.01 5.20 -0.16
CA GLY A 56 -13.37 5.48 -1.56
C GLY A 56 -12.44 6.49 -2.24
N GLY A 57 -12.90 7.11 -3.33
CA GLY A 57 -12.16 8.18 -4.04
C GLY A 57 -10.88 7.76 -4.77
N HIS A 58 -10.63 6.46 -4.93
CA HIS A 58 -9.44 5.90 -5.59
C HIS A 58 -8.11 6.34 -4.97
N ASN A 59 -8.06 6.46 -3.64
CA ASN A 59 -6.87 6.87 -2.90
C ASN A 59 -5.78 5.79 -2.80
N VAL A 60 -6.08 4.54 -3.17
CA VAL A 60 -5.12 3.43 -3.14
C VAL A 60 -4.09 3.62 -4.25
N PRO A 61 -2.78 3.45 -3.98
CA PRO A 61 -1.76 3.52 -5.02
C PRO A 61 -2.02 2.58 -6.19
N ILE A 62 -1.71 3.05 -7.39
CA ILE A 62 -1.96 2.39 -8.66
C ILE A 62 -0.63 1.91 -9.25
N ILE A 63 -0.65 0.73 -9.87
CA ILE A 63 0.48 0.17 -10.61
C ILE A 63 -0.01 -0.41 -11.93
N ILE A 64 0.92 -0.72 -12.83
CA ILE A 64 0.69 -1.53 -14.02
C ILE A 64 1.54 -2.80 -13.95
N ASP A 65 0.92 -3.94 -14.21
CA ASP A 65 1.59 -5.23 -14.38
C ASP A 65 1.27 -5.83 -15.76
N ASP A 66 1.63 -7.10 -15.97
CA ASP A 66 1.44 -7.79 -17.26
C ASP A 66 -0.04 -7.99 -17.64
N TYR A 67 -0.97 -7.86 -16.67
CA TYR A 67 -2.39 -8.07 -16.87
C TYR A 67 -3.17 -6.75 -16.98
N GLY A 68 -2.62 -5.64 -16.47
CA GLY A 68 -3.16 -4.30 -16.69
C GLY A 68 -2.94 -3.35 -15.54
N ILE A 69 -3.76 -2.30 -15.51
CA ILE A 69 -3.68 -1.25 -14.49
C ILE A 69 -4.54 -1.64 -13.31
N ARG A 70 -3.96 -1.64 -12.11
CA ARG A 70 -4.65 -2.03 -10.88
C ARG A 70 -4.20 -1.22 -9.68
N LYS A 71 -4.99 -1.28 -8.61
CA LYS A 71 -4.53 -0.81 -7.30
C LYS A 71 -3.69 -1.89 -6.60
N ILE A 72 -2.78 -1.47 -5.72
CA ILE A 72 -2.08 -2.41 -4.84
C ILE A 72 -3.07 -3.09 -3.90
N THR A 73 -2.84 -4.36 -3.58
CA THR A 73 -3.74 -5.15 -2.73
C THR A 73 -3.53 -4.82 -1.24
N PRO A 74 -4.46 -5.20 -0.34
CA PRO A 74 -4.23 -5.08 1.09
C PRO A 74 -2.99 -5.86 1.56
N ARG A 75 -2.66 -6.97 0.89
CA ARG A 75 -1.45 -7.73 1.21
C ARG A 75 -0.19 -6.98 0.81
N GLU A 76 -0.17 -6.38 -0.38
CA GLU A 76 0.94 -5.53 -0.82
C GLU A 76 1.11 -4.30 0.09
N CYS A 77 0.01 -3.70 0.57
CA CYS A 77 0.07 -2.63 1.59
C CYS A 77 0.76 -3.10 2.88
N ALA A 78 0.44 -4.31 3.35
CA ALA A 78 1.07 -4.87 4.55
C ALA A 78 2.57 -5.14 4.34
N ASN A 79 2.96 -5.61 3.15
CA ASN A 79 4.37 -5.80 2.80
C ASN A 79 5.13 -4.45 2.83
N PHE A 80 4.52 -3.37 2.32
CA PHE A 80 5.11 -2.03 2.42
C PHE A 80 5.25 -1.54 3.87
N GLN A 81 4.35 -1.94 4.76
CA GLN A 81 4.44 -1.67 6.19
C GLN A 81 5.41 -2.62 6.93
N GLY A 82 6.05 -3.56 6.23
CA GLY A 82 7.03 -4.49 6.82
C GLY A 82 6.41 -5.65 7.61
N PHE A 83 5.12 -5.93 7.43
CA PHE A 83 4.52 -7.13 8.02
C PHE A 83 5.14 -8.40 7.40
N PRO A 84 5.31 -9.48 8.17
CA PRO A 84 5.89 -10.70 7.66
C PRO A 84 4.96 -11.38 6.65
N ALA A 85 5.55 -12.16 5.74
CA ALA A 85 4.85 -12.76 4.61
C ALA A 85 3.72 -13.72 5.04
N ASP A 86 3.89 -14.38 6.18
CA ASP A 86 2.95 -15.29 6.82
C ASP A 86 1.88 -14.59 7.69
N TYR A 87 1.94 -13.25 7.83
CA TYR A 87 0.94 -12.49 8.56
C TYR A 87 -0.45 -12.69 7.95
N ARG A 88 -1.38 -13.23 8.74
CA ARG A 88 -2.73 -13.56 8.28
C ARG A 88 -3.62 -12.33 8.30
N LEU A 89 -4.14 -11.94 7.13
CA LEU A 89 -5.13 -10.88 7.04
C LEU A 89 -6.48 -11.33 7.63
N PRO A 90 -7.14 -10.51 8.47
CA PRO A 90 -8.48 -10.85 8.95
C PRO A 90 -9.48 -10.89 7.79
N LYS A 91 -10.48 -11.78 7.89
CA LYS A 91 -11.55 -11.94 6.89
C LYS A 91 -12.59 -10.82 7.01
N ILE A 92 -12.18 -9.60 6.67
CA ILE A 92 -13.02 -8.39 6.66
C ILE A 92 -12.97 -7.73 5.28
N ALA A 93 -13.77 -6.69 5.07
CA ALA A 93 -13.80 -5.98 3.80
C ALA A 93 -12.43 -5.36 3.45
N ASP A 94 -12.06 -5.38 2.17
CA ASP A 94 -10.80 -4.78 1.70
C ASP A 94 -10.67 -3.31 2.11
N SER A 95 -11.77 -2.56 2.12
CA SER A 95 -11.79 -1.16 2.57
C SER A 95 -11.34 -1.01 4.02
N ALA A 96 -11.77 -1.92 4.90
CA ALA A 96 -11.34 -1.94 6.30
C ALA A 96 -9.86 -2.32 6.40
N LEU A 97 -9.38 -3.29 5.61
CA LEU A 97 -7.96 -3.64 5.56
C LEU A 97 -7.09 -2.47 5.08
N TYR A 98 -7.49 -1.79 4.00
CA TYR A 98 -6.77 -0.60 3.52
C TYR A 98 -6.71 0.50 4.59
N LYS A 99 -7.80 0.72 5.32
CA LYS A 99 -7.84 1.68 6.43
C LYS A 99 -6.90 1.26 7.56
N GLN A 100 -6.88 -0.02 7.93
CA GLN A 100 -5.98 -0.57 8.94
C GLN A 100 -4.51 -0.39 8.55
N PHE A 101 -4.12 -0.76 7.33
CA PHE A 101 -2.74 -0.58 6.86
C PHE A 101 -2.35 0.88 6.66
N GLY A 102 -3.31 1.73 6.30
CA GLY A 102 -3.09 3.18 6.22
C GLY A 102 -2.96 3.88 7.58
N ASN A 103 -3.47 3.28 8.66
CA ASN A 103 -3.28 3.72 10.05
C ASN A 103 -2.12 3.00 10.76
N SER A 104 -1.55 1.98 10.11
CA SER A 104 -0.48 1.18 10.69
C SER A 104 0.86 1.89 10.62
N VAL A 105 1.81 1.37 11.37
CA VAL A 105 3.19 1.83 11.48
C VAL A 105 4.11 0.81 10.83
N VAL A 106 5.25 1.28 10.30
CA VAL A 106 6.23 0.40 9.68
C VAL A 106 6.88 -0.47 10.75
N VAL A 107 6.73 -1.80 10.63
CA VAL A 107 7.15 -2.78 11.65
C VAL A 107 8.63 -2.63 12.02
N SER A 108 9.51 -2.44 11.04
CA SER A 108 10.95 -2.28 11.27
C SER A 108 11.30 -1.01 12.06
N VAL A 109 10.54 0.07 11.86
CA VAL A 109 10.71 1.33 12.60
C VAL A 109 10.30 1.14 14.05
N VAL A 110 9.14 0.52 14.30
CA VAL A 110 8.68 0.22 15.67
C VAL A 110 9.66 -0.70 16.37
N ASN A 111 10.15 -1.74 15.70
CA ASN A 111 11.12 -2.65 16.26
C ASN A 111 12.39 -1.91 16.72
N ARG A 112 12.92 -1.01 15.88
CA ARG A 112 14.11 -0.22 16.25
C ARG A 112 13.87 0.70 17.45
N ILE A 113 12.68 1.30 17.54
CA ILE A 113 12.29 2.13 18.71
C ILE A 113 12.19 1.25 19.96
N ALA A 114 11.54 0.10 19.88
CA ALA A 114 11.37 -0.82 20.99
C ALA A 114 12.71 -1.36 21.52
N GLU A 115 13.65 -1.70 20.63
CA GLU A 115 15.00 -2.12 21.04
C GLU A 115 15.73 -1.02 21.83
N ASN A 116 15.63 0.24 21.41
CA ASN A 116 16.24 1.35 22.16
C ASN A 116 15.57 1.55 23.52
N ILE A 117 14.24 1.38 23.61
CA ILE A 117 13.52 1.44 24.90
C ILE A 117 14.00 0.31 25.81
N LYS A 118 14.11 -0.91 25.28
CA LYS A 118 14.60 -2.09 26.01
C LYS A 118 16.00 -1.85 26.58
N VAL A 119 16.92 -1.32 25.78
CA VAL A 119 18.29 -0.98 26.23
C VAL A 119 18.27 0.00 27.41
N VAL A 120 17.38 0.99 27.42
CA VAL A 120 17.28 1.93 28.56
C VAL A 120 16.75 1.22 29.80
N LEU A 121 15.70 0.42 29.66
CA LEU A 121 15.08 -0.31 30.78
C LEU A 121 16.01 -1.37 31.40
N GLU A 122 16.86 -2.01 30.59
CA GLU A 122 17.82 -3.02 31.06
C GLU A 122 19.10 -2.39 31.66
N ASN A 123 19.42 -1.14 31.30
CA ASN A 123 20.57 -0.42 31.87
C ASN A 123 20.22 0.38 33.14
N GLU A 124 18.96 0.34 33.60
CA GLU A 124 18.52 0.95 34.88
C GLU A 124 18.84 0.09 36.12
N ASP A 125 19.76 -0.88 36.03
CA ASP A 125 20.40 -1.52 37.19
C ASP A 125 21.47 -0.59 37.86
N ILE A 126 21.07 0.63 38.25
CA ILE A 126 21.84 1.54 39.12
C ILE A 126 21.05 1.85 40.38
#